data_AF-A0A7V4J3M5-F1
#
_entry.id   AF-A0A7V4J3M5-F1
#
_cell.length_a   1.000
_cell.length_b   1.000
_cell.length_c   1.000
_cell.angle_alpha   90.00
_cell.angle_beta   90.00
_cell.angle_gamma   90.00
#
_symmetry.space_group_name_H-M   'P 1'
#
loop_
_entity.id
_entity.type
_entity.pdbx_description
1 polymer ?
#
loop_
_entity_poly.entity_id
_entity_poly.type
_entity_poly.pdbx_seq_one_letter_code
_entity_poly.pdbx_strand_id
1 'polypeptide(L)'
;MLLIGCTPAAGTASPTSAATDAAFGSPFGAATTPLSDLEDVAFDSPVPIATVAPDRHRSMTALASLPVALAAAREWNPGAAWYGIVPYTAIERAFALPLDDTMPSWFFRFHAPGATTEYVVEILDGKFRGANETSLPEYSAPSLDSLWTIDPTLALLDSVDVLKKYESRVGEGNDGAFIPDFYDFTLVHPKDKPNPIWTLLNAQDLTEPLLIMDAVTGEVIAEP
;
A
#
# COMPACT_ATOMS: atom_id res chain seq x y z
N MET A 1 33.87 -30.89 64.66
CA MET A 1 34.27 -29.60 65.27
C MET A 1 33.19 -28.60 64.84
N LEU A 2 32.02 -28.60 65.49
CA LEU A 2 31.58 -27.64 66.54
C LEU A 2 31.91 -26.18 66.18
N LEU A 3 31.01 -25.18 66.21
CA LEU A 3 29.55 -24.99 66.37
C LEU A 3 29.35 -23.43 66.39
N ILE A 4 28.10 -22.93 66.34
CA ILE A 4 27.65 -21.53 66.67
C ILE A 4 27.74 -20.55 65.47
N GLY A 5 26.69 -19.89 64.95
CA GLY A 5 25.37 -19.51 65.48
C GLY A 5 25.40 -18.08 66.02
N CYS A 6 24.97 -17.06 65.25
CA CYS A 6 24.43 -15.82 65.81
C CYS A 6 23.93 -14.86 64.71
N THR A 7 22.63 -14.57 64.73
CA THR A 7 22.07 -13.29 64.27
C THR A 7 22.43 -12.19 65.27
N PRO A 8 22.42 -10.92 64.81
CA PRO A 8 21.57 -9.97 65.50
C PRO A 8 20.75 -9.10 64.53
N ALA A 9 19.56 -8.73 65.00
CA ALA A 9 18.71 -7.70 64.44
C ALA A 9 19.12 -6.31 64.97
N ALA A 10 18.87 -5.28 64.15
CA ALA A 10 18.07 -4.09 64.46
C ALA A 10 18.66 -2.80 63.86
N GLY A 11 17.89 -2.27 62.89
CA GLY A 11 17.57 -0.85 62.73
C GLY A 11 18.69 0.11 62.35
N THR A 12 18.57 0.72 61.16
CA THR A 12 18.30 2.17 61.08
C THR A 12 18.05 2.63 59.64
N ALA A 13 17.04 3.49 59.53
CA ALA A 13 16.90 4.60 58.57
C ALA A 13 16.83 4.29 57.07
N SER A 14 15.61 4.39 56.54
CA SER A 14 15.37 4.83 55.16
C SER A 14 16.01 6.19 54.90
N PRO A 15 16.66 6.38 53.75
CA PRO A 15 16.76 7.69 53.12
C PRO A 15 15.79 7.75 51.93
N THR A 16 14.76 8.56 52.12
CA THR A 16 14.17 9.53 51.18
C THR A 16 14.77 9.53 49.76
N SER A 17 13.92 9.30 48.76
CA SER A 17 14.27 9.56 47.35
C SER A 17 14.45 11.07 47.16
N ALA A 18 15.69 11.50 46.99
CA ALA A 18 15.97 12.85 46.51
C ALA A 18 15.81 12.85 44.98
N ALA A 19 14.78 13.55 44.51
CA ALA A 19 14.69 13.96 43.12
C ALA A 19 15.86 14.92 42.83
N THR A 20 16.58 14.68 41.75
CA THR A 20 17.45 15.67 41.14
C THR A 20 17.34 15.52 39.63
N ASP A 21 16.95 16.63 39.01
CA ASP A 21 16.79 16.84 37.59
C ASP A 21 18.01 16.40 36.80
N ALA A 22 17.76 15.55 35.80
CA ALA A 22 18.51 15.55 34.56
C ALA A 22 17.49 15.57 33.42
N ALA A 23 17.18 16.78 32.96
CA ALA A 23 16.38 17.02 31.78
C ALA A 23 17.06 16.34 30.57
N PHE A 24 16.50 15.21 30.13
CA PHE A 24 16.75 14.70 28.79
C PHE A 24 15.99 15.60 27.82
N GLY A 25 16.72 16.50 27.16
CA GLY A 25 16.22 17.24 26.01
C GLY A 25 15.92 16.28 24.86
N SER A 26 14.64 15.98 24.66
CA SER A 26 14.15 15.36 23.42
C SER A 26 14.41 16.31 22.25
N PRO A 27 14.95 15.85 21.10
CA PRO A 27 15.12 16.68 19.91
C PRO A 27 13.80 16.93 19.15
N PHE A 28 12.67 16.51 19.70
CA PHE A 28 11.35 16.78 19.14
C PHE A 28 10.91 18.20 19.51
N GLY A 29 11.41 19.17 18.76
CA GLY A 29 10.77 20.46 18.62
C GLY A 29 9.41 20.26 17.96
N ALA A 30 8.39 19.98 18.77
CA ALA A 30 7.01 19.98 18.34
C ALA A 30 6.64 21.43 17.99
N ALA A 31 6.70 21.78 16.71
CA ALA A 31 5.93 22.90 16.19
C ALA A 31 4.46 22.47 16.20
N THR A 32 3.79 22.61 17.36
CA THR A 32 2.34 22.54 17.46
C THR A 32 1.76 23.79 16.84
N THR A 33 1.51 23.77 15.54
CA THR A 33 0.55 24.69 14.92
C THR A 33 -0.85 24.16 15.25
N PRO A 34 -1.73 24.94 15.88
CA PRO A 34 -3.07 24.48 16.22
C PRO A 34 -3.88 24.11 14.97
N LEU A 35 -4.52 22.94 15.03
CA LEU A 35 -5.42 22.36 14.03
C LEU A 35 -6.77 23.10 14.00
N SER A 36 -6.76 24.37 13.63
CA SER A 36 -7.95 25.19 13.42
C SER A 36 -7.58 26.23 12.37
N ASP A 37 -7.86 25.90 11.11
CA ASP A 37 -7.91 26.77 9.91
C ASP A 37 -7.54 26.02 8.60
N LEU A 38 -7.82 24.72 8.52
CA LEU A 38 -8.02 24.08 7.21
C LEU A 38 -9.50 24.21 6.87
N GLU A 39 -9.88 25.38 6.37
CA GLU A 39 -11.13 25.57 5.66
C GLU A 39 -11.22 24.54 4.52
N ASP A 40 -12.39 23.93 4.38
CA ASP A 40 -12.79 23.01 3.32
C ASP A 40 -12.22 23.43 1.96
N VAL A 41 -11.14 22.79 1.52
CA VAL A 41 -10.78 22.80 0.10
C VAL A 41 -11.71 21.81 -0.57
N ALA A 42 -12.93 22.27 -0.86
CA ALA A 42 -13.87 21.59 -1.71
C ALA A 42 -13.24 21.42 -3.11
N PHE A 43 -12.76 20.21 -3.41
CA PHE A 43 -12.47 19.81 -4.78
C PHE A 43 -13.80 19.63 -5.52
N ASP A 44 -14.38 20.74 -5.98
CA ASP A 44 -15.54 20.74 -6.86
C ASP A 44 -15.06 20.46 -8.29
N SER A 45 -15.00 19.18 -8.64
CA SER A 45 -14.95 18.74 -10.02
C SER A 45 -15.77 17.46 -10.13
N PRO A 46 -16.89 17.47 -10.89
CA PRO A 46 -17.69 16.28 -11.08
C PRO A 46 -16.94 15.35 -12.04
N VAL A 47 -16.20 14.39 -11.51
CA VAL A 47 -15.79 13.22 -12.28
C VAL A 47 -17.05 12.36 -12.47
N PRO A 48 -17.50 12.09 -13.71
CA PRO A 48 -18.72 11.31 -13.92
C PRO A 48 -18.49 9.84 -13.60
N ILE A 49 -19.44 9.31 -12.81
CA ILE A 49 -19.87 7.91 -12.66
C ILE A 49 -18.95 7.02 -11.83
N ALA A 50 -19.34 6.87 -10.56
CA ALA A 50 -19.03 5.73 -9.72
C ALA A 50 -19.34 4.43 -10.47
N THR A 51 -18.31 3.84 -11.06
CA THR A 51 -18.28 2.39 -11.25
C THR A 51 -18.06 1.83 -9.86
N VAL A 52 -19.16 1.44 -9.21
CA VAL A 52 -19.10 0.61 -8.00
C VAL A 52 -18.20 -0.57 -8.34
N ALA A 53 -17.12 -0.75 -7.59
CA ALA A 53 -16.24 -1.88 -7.86
C ALA A 53 -17.05 -3.19 -7.70
N PRO A 54 -16.91 -4.16 -8.60
CA PRO A 54 -17.36 -5.53 -8.33
C PRO A 54 -16.46 -6.22 -7.30
N ASP A 55 -15.30 -5.63 -6.96
CA ASP A 55 -14.52 -6.03 -5.79
C ASP A 55 -15.34 -5.71 -4.54
N ARG A 56 -15.87 -6.76 -3.90
CA ARG A 56 -16.73 -6.67 -2.71
C ARG A 56 -16.09 -5.93 -1.53
N HIS A 57 -14.77 -5.76 -1.55
CA HIS A 57 -13.99 -5.17 -0.48
C HIS A 57 -13.59 -3.71 -0.74
N ARG A 58 -13.68 -3.22 -1.98
CA ARG A 58 -13.26 -1.86 -2.34
C ARG A 58 -14.42 -1.04 -2.89
N SER A 59 -14.64 0.16 -2.35
CA SER A 59 -15.72 1.03 -2.83
C SER A 59 -15.38 1.77 -4.14
N MET A 60 -14.08 1.91 -4.43
CA MET A 60 -13.53 2.67 -5.57
C MET A 60 -12.58 1.80 -6.38
N THR A 61 -12.57 1.99 -7.69
CA THR A 61 -11.64 1.30 -8.59
C THR A 61 -10.22 1.87 -8.44
N ALA A 62 -9.25 1.14 -8.99
CA ALA A 62 -7.86 1.55 -8.92
C ALA A 62 -7.64 2.81 -9.76
N LEU A 63 -8.07 2.86 -11.02
CA LEU A 63 -7.83 4.02 -11.86
C LEU A 63 -8.65 5.25 -11.47
N ALA A 64 -9.83 5.07 -10.85
CA ALA A 64 -10.58 6.18 -10.26
C ALA A 64 -9.84 6.82 -9.06
N SER A 65 -8.98 6.05 -8.39
CA SER A 65 -8.17 6.51 -7.24
C SER A 65 -6.85 7.17 -7.66
N LEU A 66 -6.39 6.94 -8.90
CA LEU A 66 -5.10 7.43 -9.41
C LEU A 66 -4.95 8.97 -9.36
N PRO A 67 -5.95 9.81 -9.71
CA PRO A 67 -5.77 11.26 -9.67
C PRO A 67 -5.37 11.79 -8.29
N VAL A 68 -5.95 11.21 -7.23
CA VAL A 68 -5.64 11.59 -5.84
C VAL A 68 -4.22 11.15 -5.46
N ALA A 69 -3.82 9.94 -5.84
CA ALA A 69 -2.47 9.45 -5.60
C ALA A 69 -1.41 10.26 -6.34
N LEU A 70 -1.68 10.61 -7.61
CA LEU A 70 -0.78 11.40 -8.45
C LEU A 70 -0.64 12.84 -7.91
N ALA A 71 -1.70 13.43 -7.37
CA ALA A 71 -1.64 14.73 -6.71
C ALA A 71 -0.70 14.70 -5.50
N ALA A 72 -0.85 13.70 -4.61
CA ALA A 72 0.02 13.53 -3.45
C ALA A 72 1.48 13.26 -3.85
N ALA A 73 1.73 12.45 -4.89
CA ALA A 73 3.07 12.21 -5.39
C ALA A 73 3.73 13.46 -5.98
N ARG A 74 2.96 14.32 -6.67
CA ARG A 74 3.45 15.58 -7.24
C ARG A 74 3.71 16.65 -6.19
N GLU A 75 2.99 16.62 -5.08
CA GLU A 75 3.27 17.46 -3.91
C GLU A 75 4.58 17.04 -3.24
N TRP A 76 4.83 15.74 -3.11
CA TRP A 76 6.11 15.21 -2.65
C TRP A 76 7.27 15.58 -3.59
N ASN A 77 7.12 15.34 -4.89
CA ASN A 77 8.09 15.72 -5.89
C ASN A 77 7.41 16.03 -7.24
N PRO A 78 7.57 17.24 -7.80
CA PRO A 78 6.95 17.60 -9.08
C PRO A 78 7.34 16.70 -10.27
N GLY A 79 8.50 16.04 -10.20
CA GLY A 79 8.99 15.08 -11.19
C GLY A 79 8.64 13.62 -10.88
N ALA A 80 7.75 13.35 -9.92
CA ALA A 80 7.32 12.00 -9.60
C ALA A 80 6.63 11.33 -10.81
N ALA A 81 7.14 10.15 -11.17
CA ALA A 81 6.60 9.32 -12.23
C ALA A 81 5.92 8.08 -11.62
N TRP A 82 4.82 7.66 -12.25
CA TRP A 82 4.02 6.52 -11.80
C TRP A 82 4.58 5.22 -12.36
N TYR A 83 4.78 4.22 -11.48
CA TYR A 83 5.28 2.89 -11.85
C TYR A 83 4.23 1.78 -11.69
N GLY A 84 3.02 2.15 -11.28
CA GLY A 84 1.88 1.25 -11.19
C GLY A 84 1.34 1.07 -9.77
N ILE A 85 0.74 -0.09 -9.54
CA ILE A 85 0.03 -0.45 -8.30
C ILE A 85 0.70 -1.66 -7.69
N VAL A 86 0.90 -1.59 -6.37
CA VAL A 86 1.47 -2.66 -5.55
C VAL A 86 0.34 -3.42 -4.87
N PRO A 87 0.42 -4.76 -4.73
CA PRO A 87 -0.59 -5.51 -4.00
C PRO A 87 -0.75 -5.00 -2.57
N TYR A 88 -1.99 -4.92 -2.11
CA TYR A 88 -2.34 -4.52 -0.75
C TYR A 88 -1.66 -5.40 0.31
N THR A 89 -1.80 -6.71 0.16
CA THR A 89 -1.25 -7.68 1.11
C THR A 89 0.28 -7.74 1.05
N ALA A 90 0.89 -7.38 -0.08
CA ALA A 90 2.34 -7.27 -0.20
C ALA A 90 2.89 -6.11 0.65
N ILE A 91 2.16 -4.99 0.73
CA ILE A 91 2.53 -3.83 1.56
C ILE A 91 2.36 -4.16 3.05
N GLU A 92 1.22 -4.75 3.44
CA GLU A 92 1.03 -5.15 4.84
C GLU A 92 2.10 -6.12 5.32
N ARG A 93 2.45 -7.12 4.49
CA ARG A 93 3.54 -8.06 4.80
C ARG A 93 4.89 -7.36 4.89
N ALA A 94 5.20 -6.43 3.97
CA ALA A 94 6.45 -5.68 3.99
C ALA A 94 6.62 -4.80 5.24
N PHE A 95 5.53 -4.26 5.76
CA PHE A 95 5.54 -3.40 6.95
C PHE A 95 5.11 -4.11 8.24
N ALA A 96 4.91 -5.43 8.21
CA ALA A 96 4.42 -6.23 9.33
C ALA A 96 3.12 -5.67 9.95
N LEU A 97 2.22 -5.17 9.10
CA LEU A 97 0.89 -4.68 9.51
C LEU A 97 -0.08 -5.86 9.65
N PRO A 98 -1.04 -5.80 10.59
CA PRO A 98 -2.14 -6.77 10.62
C PRO A 98 -2.95 -6.71 9.33
N LEU A 99 -3.25 -7.87 8.75
CA LEU A 99 -4.13 -8.00 7.59
C LEU A 99 -5.56 -7.59 7.97
N ASP A 100 -6.04 -6.48 7.42
CA ASP A 100 -7.45 -6.05 7.47
C ASP A 100 -8.08 -6.11 6.08
N ASP A 101 -8.75 -7.22 5.78
CA ASP A 101 -9.39 -7.47 4.49
C ASP A 101 -10.78 -6.83 4.36
N THR A 102 -11.25 -6.08 5.36
CA THR A 102 -12.60 -5.50 5.33
C THR A 102 -12.70 -4.28 4.43
N MET A 103 -11.63 -3.49 4.34
CA MET A 103 -11.54 -2.27 3.53
C MET A 103 -10.11 -2.04 3.02
N PRO A 104 -9.62 -2.87 2.09
CA PRO A 104 -8.26 -2.79 1.58
C PRO A 104 -8.02 -1.54 0.73
N SER A 105 -6.95 -0.82 1.06
CA SER A 105 -6.47 0.34 0.30
C SER A 105 -5.91 -0.02 -1.08
N TRP A 106 -5.78 1.00 -1.92
CA TRP A 106 -4.94 0.99 -3.12
C TRP A 106 -3.57 1.60 -2.80
N PHE A 107 -2.49 0.91 -3.19
CA PHE A 107 -1.14 1.43 -3.06
C PHE A 107 -0.53 1.75 -4.42
N PHE A 108 -0.25 3.04 -4.64
CA PHE A 108 0.36 3.54 -5.87
C PHE A 108 1.84 3.79 -5.66
N ARG A 109 2.64 3.31 -6.61
CA ARG A 109 4.10 3.39 -6.56
C ARG A 109 4.60 4.51 -7.45
N PHE A 110 5.39 5.41 -6.88
CA PHE A 110 6.04 6.51 -7.59
C PHE A 110 7.53 6.53 -7.32
N HIS A 111 8.28 7.14 -8.24
CA HIS A 111 9.69 7.47 -8.04
C HIS A 111 10.01 8.76 -8.79
N ALA A 112 10.96 9.52 -8.27
CA ALA A 112 11.37 10.79 -8.84
C ALA A 112 12.87 10.79 -9.19
N PRO A 113 13.29 11.50 -10.26
CA PRO A 113 14.71 11.61 -10.60
C PRO A 113 15.57 12.06 -9.41
N GLY A 114 16.61 11.29 -9.09
CA GLY A 114 17.52 11.56 -7.97
C GLY A 114 17.05 11.07 -6.60
N ALA A 115 15.82 10.55 -6.47
CA ALA A 115 15.37 9.93 -5.22
C ALA A 115 16.08 8.58 -4.99
N THR A 116 16.50 8.33 -3.75
CA THR A 116 17.10 7.05 -3.33
C THR A 116 16.06 6.01 -2.93
N THR A 117 14.83 6.46 -2.71
CA THR A 117 13.67 5.67 -2.27
C THR A 117 12.50 5.88 -3.22
N GLU A 118 11.58 4.94 -3.19
CA GLU A 118 10.28 4.99 -3.84
C GLU A 118 9.28 5.69 -2.92
N TYR A 119 8.23 6.28 -3.50
CA TYR A 119 7.15 6.90 -2.77
C TYR A 119 5.87 6.09 -2.99
N VAL A 120 5.37 5.45 -1.94
CA VAL A 120 4.17 4.62 -1.97
C VAL A 120 3.02 5.38 -1.34
N VAL A 121 1.99 5.68 -2.13
CA VAL A 121 0.81 6.42 -1.69
C VAL A 121 -0.35 5.47 -1.44
N GLU A 122 -0.97 5.62 -0.27
CA GLU A 122 -2.16 4.86 0.13
C GLU A 122 -3.44 5.67 -0.13
N ILE A 123 -4.36 5.09 -0.88
CA ILE A 123 -5.71 5.61 -1.11
C ILE A 123 -6.75 4.62 -0.57
N LEU A 124 -7.61 5.08 0.34
CA LEU A 124 -8.77 4.32 0.82
C LEU A 124 -10.05 5.04 0.46
N ASP A 125 -10.99 4.34 -0.18
CA ASP A 125 -12.27 4.91 -0.62
C ASP A 125 -12.12 6.22 -1.40
N GLY A 126 -11.12 6.27 -2.29
CA GLY A 126 -10.81 7.43 -3.10
C GLY A 126 -10.18 8.61 -2.34
N LYS A 127 -9.83 8.43 -1.06
CA LYS A 127 -9.20 9.47 -0.23
C LYS A 127 -7.75 9.13 0.09
N PHE A 128 -6.89 10.14 0.04
CA PHE A 128 -5.52 10.02 0.52
C PHE A 128 -5.51 9.68 2.02
N ARG A 129 -4.79 8.62 2.39
CA ARG A 129 -4.62 8.18 3.78
C ARG A 129 -3.25 8.49 4.32
N GLY A 130 -2.23 8.31 3.48
CA GLY A 130 -0.84 8.52 3.85
C GLY A 130 0.08 8.09 2.73
N ALA A 131 1.38 8.29 2.95
CA ALA A 131 2.41 7.82 2.04
C ALA A 131 3.70 7.52 2.81
N ASN A 132 4.55 6.67 2.24
CA ASN A 132 5.86 6.35 2.78
C ASN A 132 6.93 6.43 1.70
N GLU A 133 8.08 6.98 2.06
CA GLU A 133 9.32 6.80 1.31
C GLU A 133 10.00 5.50 1.74
N THR A 134 10.15 4.55 0.82
CA THR A 134 10.67 3.21 1.13
C THR A 134 11.38 2.57 -0.05
N SER A 135 12.10 1.49 0.20
CA SER A 135 12.55 0.57 -0.85
C SER A 135 11.71 -0.70 -0.73
N LEU A 136 10.86 -0.96 -1.73
CA LEU A 136 10.03 -2.15 -1.70
C LEU A 136 10.90 -3.39 -1.95
N PRO A 137 10.76 -4.45 -1.14
CA PRO A 137 11.45 -5.68 -1.40
C PRO A 137 10.91 -6.35 -2.67
N GLU A 138 11.75 -7.11 -3.38
CA GLU A 138 11.40 -7.71 -4.67
C GLU A 138 10.22 -8.68 -4.62
N TYR A 139 9.96 -9.28 -3.45
CA TYR A 139 8.79 -10.15 -3.26
C TYR A 139 7.46 -9.37 -3.19
N SER A 140 7.50 -8.06 -2.95
CA SER A 140 6.31 -7.20 -2.90
C SER A 140 6.04 -6.50 -4.23
N ALA A 141 7.09 -6.10 -4.94
CA ALA A 141 6.98 -5.46 -6.25
C ALA A 141 8.28 -5.66 -7.07
N PRO A 142 8.22 -5.75 -8.42
CA PRO A 142 9.41 -5.82 -9.26
C PRO A 142 10.35 -4.61 -9.07
N SER A 143 11.65 -4.77 -9.28
CA SER A 143 12.59 -3.64 -9.25
C SER A 143 12.25 -2.58 -10.30
N LEU A 144 12.39 -1.28 -9.96
CA LEU A 144 12.19 -0.17 -10.90
C LEU A 144 13.06 -0.30 -12.16
N ASP A 145 14.24 -0.90 -12.05
CA ASP A 145 15.16 -1.10 -13.19
C ASP A 145 14.57 -2.03 -14.26
N SER A 146 13.59 -2.86 -13.89
CA SER A 146 12.87 -3.77 -14.79
C SER A 146 11.61 -3.16 -15.42
N LEU A 147 11.24 -1.94 -15.02
CA LEU A 147 9.97 -1.31 -15.37
C LEU A 147 10.14 -0.03 -16.19
N TRP A 148 9.18 0.24 -17.05
CA TRP A 148 8.89 1.57 -17.59
C TRP A 148 7.90 2.30 -16.66
N THR A 149 7.92 3.62 -16.72
CA THR A 149 6.86 4.45 -16.12
C THR A 149 5.57 4.30 -16.91
N ILE A 150 4.44 4.35 -16.23
CA ILE A 150 3.11 4.32 -16.85
C ILE A 150 2.64 5.77 -17.08
N ASP A 151 2.27 6.08 -18.33
CA ASP A 151 1.63 7.36 -18.66
C ASP A 151 0.21 7.39 -18.06
N PRO A 152 -0.11 8.31 -17.13
CA PRO A 152 -1.43 8.38 -16.51
C PRO A 152 -2.54 8.79 -17.49
N THR A 153 -2.21 9.21 -18.72
CA THR A 153 -3.18 9.54 -19.77
C THR A 153 -3.49 8.38 -20.70
N LEU A 154 -2.79 7.25 -20.56
CA LEU A 154 -3.04 6.04 -21.34
C LEU A 154 -4.44 5.50 -21.04
N ALA A 155 -5.17 5.09 -22.08
CA ALA A 155 -6.46 4.43 -21.93
C ALA A 155 -6.27 3.00 -21.43
N LEU A 156 -6.26 2.85 -20.10
CA LEU A 156 -6.12 1.57 -19.42
C LEU A 156 -7.49 1.01 -19.02
N LEU A 157 -7.63 -0.31 -19.15
CA LEU A 157 -8.67 -1.08 -18.47
C LEU A 157 -8.46 -0.99 -16.96
N ASP A 158 -9.55 -0.99 -16.19
CA ASP A 158 -9.49 -0.83 -14.74
C ASP A 158 -9.54 -2.19 -14.02
N SER A 159 -9.34 -2.19 -12.71
CA SER A 159 -9.39 -3.40 -11.86
C SER A 159 -10.71 -4.16 -11.98
N VAL A 160 -11.81 -3.45 -12.26
CA VAL A 160 -13.14 -4.00 -12.54
C VAL A 160 -13.16 -4.87 -13.78
N ASP A 161 -12.46 -4.48 -14.83
CA ASP A 161 -12.43 -5.21 -16.10
C ASP A 161 -11.59 -6.48 -15.97
N VAL A 162 -10.51 -6.42 -15.18
CA VAL A 162 -9.69 -7.58 -14.80
C VAL A 162 -10.55 -8.63 -14.08
N LEU A 163 -11.32 -8.21 -13.08
CA LEU A 163 -12.17 -9.12 -12.29
C LEU A 163 -13.27 -9.73 -13.15
N LYS A 164 -13.98 -8.92 -13.94
CA LYS A 164 -15.01 -9.41 -14.87
C LYS A 164 -14.45 -10.43 -15.86
N LYS A 165 -13.25 -10.19 -16.39
CA LYS A 165 -12.57 -11.10 -17.31
C LYS A 165 -12.21 -12.43 -16.64
N TYR A 166 -11.79 -12.39 -15.38
CA TYR A 166 -11.51 -13.60 -14.61
C TYR A 166 -12.78 -14.39 -14.33
N GLU A 167 -13.81 -13.75 -13.76
CA GLU A 167 -15.07 -14.39 -13.37
C GLU A 167 -15.82 -14.99 -14.57
N SER A 168 -15.79 -14.32 -15.74
CA SER A 168 -16.40 -14.88 -16.95
C SER A 168 -15.73 -16.19 -17.37
N ARG A 169 -14.39 -16.30 -17.24
CA ARG A 169 -13.65 -17.53 -17.56
C ARG A 169 -13.95 -18.65 -16.57
N VAL A 170 -14.21 -18.33 -15.31
CA VAL A 170 -14.65 -19.33 -14.31
C VAL A 170 -16.06 -19.84 -14.65
N GLY A 171 -16.99 -18.95 -14.99
CA GLY A 171 -18.37 -19.29 -15.30
C GLY A 171 -18.58 -20.05 -16.62
N GLU A 172 -17.66 -19.93 -17.57
CA GLU A 172 -17.73 -20.58 -18.90
C GLU A 172 -17.34 -22.08 -18.92
N GLY A 173 -17.30 -22.74 -17.76
CA GLY A 173 -17.16 -24.20 -17.67
C GLY A 173 -15.75 -24.70 -17.34
N ASN A 174 -14.95 -23.88 -16.66
CA ASN A 174 -13.67 -24.30 -16.12
C ASN A 174 -13.91 -24.92 -14.72
N ASP A 175 -14.35 -26.18 -14.68
CA ASP A 175 -14.79 -26.94 -13.49
C ASP A 175 -13.75 -27.10 -12.34
N GLY A 176 -12.61 -26.40 -12.42
CA GLY A 176 -11.57 -26.34 -11.39
C GLY A 176 -11.01 -24.95 -11.11
N ALA A 177 -11.60 -23.87 -11.64
CA ALA A 177 -11.09 -22.53 -11.40
C ALA A 177 -11.40 -22.04 -9.97
N PHE A 178 -10.37 -21.56 -9.29
CA PHE A 178 -10.39 -21.19 -7.89
C PHE A 178 -10.88 -19.74 -7.68
N ILE A 179 -12.05 -19.55 -7.07
CA ILE A 179 -12.53 -18.22 -6.68
C ILE A 179 -12.01 -17.89 -5.28
N PRO A 180 -11.02 -16.98 -5.10
CA PRO A 180 -10.57 -16.57 -3.79
C PRO A 180 -11.65 -15.74 -3.07
N ASP A 181 -11.56 -15.75 -1.73
CA ASP A 181 -12.36 -14.84 -0.91
C ASP A 181 -11.85 -13.39 -0.95
N PHE A 182 -10.58 -13.19 -1.29
CA PHE A 182 -10.01 -11.86 -1.37
C PHE A 182 -9.03 -11.79 -2.54
N TYR A 183 -9.28 -10.86 -3.45
CA TYR A 183 -8.42 -10.60 -4.61
C TYR A 183 -7.43 -9.48 -4.30
N ASP A 184 -6.21 -9.64 -4.80
CA ASP A 184 -5.23 -8.56 -4.85
C ASP A 184 -4.85 -8.26 -6.30
N PHE A 185 -4.30 -7.07 -6.52
CA PHE A 185 -4.03 -6.57 -7.87
C PHE A 185 -2.63 -5.98 -7.97
N THR A 186 -2.00 -6.20 -9.11
CA THR A 186 -0.78 -5.48 -9.52
C THR A 186 -1.00 -4.88 -10.90
N LEU A 187 -0.54 -3.65 -11.08
CA LEU A 187 -0.40 -3.03 -12.40
C LEU A 187 1.06 -2.60 -12.53
N VAL A 188 1.75 -3.03 -13.58
CA VAL A 188 3.13 -2.64 -13.87
C VAL A 188 3.36 -2.53 -15.37
N HIS A 189 4.41 -1.84 -15.81
CA HIS A 189 4.84 -1.85 -17.22
C HIS A 189 6.24 -2.45 -17.35
N PRO A 190 6.36 -3.77 -17.51
CA PRO A 190 7.64 -4.43 -17.70
C PRO A 190 8.34 -3.98 -18.99
N LYS A 191 9.67 -3.88 -18.97
CA LYS A 191 10.45 -3.44 -20.14
C LYS A 191 10.40 -4.39 -21.34
N ASP A 192 10.08 -5.66 -21.11
CA ASP A 192 9.93 -6.69 -22.13
C ASP A 192 8.51 -6.79 -22.71
N LYS A 193 7.57 -5.94 -22.24
CA LYS A 193 6.19 -5.88 -22.72
C LYS A 193 5.91 -4.55 -23.43
N PRO A 194 5.08 -4.56 -24.49
CA PRO A 194 4.73 -3.34 -25.21
C PRO A 194 3.82 -2.42 -24.37
N ASN A 195 2.93 -3.00 -23.55
CA ASN A 195 1.95 -2.27 -22.74
C ASN A 195 2.09 -2.63 -21.25
N PRO A 196 1.51 -1.81 -20.35
CA PRO A 196 1.29 -2.21 -18.97
C PRO A 196 0.44 -3.49 -18.86
N ILE A 197 0.67 -4.25 -17.79
CA ILE A 197 -0.02 -5.51 -17.51
C ILE A 197 -0.71 -5.44 -16.16
N TRP A 198 -1.96 -5.92 -16.13
CA TRP A 198 -2.65 -6.26 -14.90
C TRP A 198 -2.33 -7.70 -14.51
N THR A 199 -2.12 -7.91 -13.22
CA THR A 199 -2.07 -9.23 -12.61
C THR A 199 -3.10 -9.30 -11.50
N LEU A 200 -4.03 -10.25 -11.60
CA LEU A 200 -4.97 -10.61 -10.54
C LEU A 200 -4.36 -11.71 -9.70
N LEU A 201 -4.42 -11.55 -8.38
CA LEU A 201 -3.78 -12.45 -7.42
C LEU A 201 -4.81 -12.94 -6.40
N ASN A 202 -4.53 -14.11 -5.83
CA ASN A 202 -5.15 -14.53 -4.59
C ASN A 202 -4.48 -13.76 -3.44
N ALA A 203 -5.22 -12.98 -2.65
CA ALA A 203 -4.62 -12.19 -1.58
C ALA A 203 -4.00 -13.06 -0.47
N GLN A 204 -4.47 -14.30 -0.31
CA GLN A 204 -3.87 -15.28 0.60
C GLN A 204 -2.55 -15.85 0.03
N ASP A 205 -2.39 -15.91 -1.29
CA ASP A 205 -1.21 -16.45 -1.97
C ASP A 205 -0.85 -15.63 -3.23
N LEU A 206 0.19 -14.80 -3.10
CA LEU A 206 0.64 -13.92 -4.17
C LEU A 206 1.63 -14.60 -5.12
N THR A 207 1.95 -15.87 -4.91
CA THR A 207 3.01 -16.55 -5.69
C THR A 207 2.55 -16.93 -7.09
N GLU A 208 1.26 -17.24 -7.26
CA GLU A 208 0.68 -17.65 -8.54
C GLU A 208 -0.43 -16.67 -8.98
N PRO A 209 -0.33 -16.13 -10.20
CA PRO A 209 -1.35 -15.23 -10.72
C PRO A 209 -2.61 -15.98 -11.12
N LEU A 210 -3.77 -15.46 -10.74
CA LEU A 210 -5.08 -15.95 -11.20
C LEU A 210 -5.36 -15.54 -12.65
N LEU A 211 -4.86 -14.36 -13.03
CA LEU A 211 -4.98 -13.81 -14.38
C LEU A 211 -3.82 -12.84 -14.65
N ILE A 212 -3.21 -12.92 -15.84
CA ILE A 212 -2.37 -11.85 -16.37
C ILE A 212 -3.02 -11.31 -17.64
N MET A 213 -3.22 -10.01 -17.71
CA MET A 213 -3.94 -9.35 -18.78
C MET A 213 -3.21 -8.09 -19.25
N ASP A 214 -3.13 -7.89 -20.57
CA ASP A 214 -2.68 -6.63 -21.15
C ASP A 214 -3.65 -5.51 -20.77
N ALA A 215 -3.13 -4.46 -20.14
CA ALA A 215 -3.96 -3.41 -19.55
C ALA A 215 -4.57 -2.45 -20.57
N VAL A 216 -4.16 -2.50 -21.85
CA VAL A 216 -4.70 -1.65 -22.91
C VAL A 216 -5.71 -2.42 -23.76
N THR A 217 -5.40 -3.68 -24.08
CA THR A 217 -6.17 -4.50 -25.02
C THR A 217 -7.13 -5.47 -24.35
N GLY A 218 -6.88 -5.85 -23.09
CA GLY A 218 -7.65 -6.87 -22.38
C GLY A 218 -7.33 -8.30 -22.83
N GLU A 219 -6.27 -8.50 -23.62
CA GLU A 219 -5.78 -9.82 -24.01
C GLU A 219 -5.15 -10.53 -22.80
N VAL A 220 -5.46 -11.81 -22.63
CA VAL A 220 -4.88 -12.64 -21.57
C VAL A 220 -3.51 -13.13 -22.02
N ILE A 221 -2.46 -12.82 -21.24
CA ILE A 221 -1.06 -13.05 -21.63
C ILE A 221 -0.55 -14.43 -21.17
N ALA A 222 -1.06 -14.93 -20.06
CA ALA A 222 -0.72 -16.24 -19.52
C ALA A 222 -1.96 -16.90 -18.91
N GLU A 223 -2.09 -18.21 -19.13
CA GLU A 223 -2.98 -19.05 -18.34
C GLU A 223 -2.15 -19.66 -17.19
N PRO A 224 -2.63 -19.61 -15.94
CA PRO A 224 -2.01 -20.33 -14.84
C PRO A 224 -2.00 -21.84 -15.07
#